data_AF-A0A933VKN8-F1
#
_entry.id   AF-A0A933VKN8-F1
#
_cell.length_a   1.000
_cell.length_b   1.000
_cell.length_c   1.000
_cell.angle_alpha   90.00
_cell.angle_beta   90.00
_cell.angle_gamma   90.00
#
_symmetry.space_group_name_H-M   'P 1'
#
loop_
_entity.id
_entity.type
_entity.pdbx_description
1 polymer ?
#
loop_
_entity_poly.entity_id
_entity_poly.type
_entity_poly.pdbx_seq_one_letter_code
_entity_poly.pdbx_strand_id
1 'polypeptide(L)'
;MARRRRWEFRPPIERVQGGFRINPDDPEREVLSRLLAEMRTLLMGPSDNPALVRMFPTAYHQPAHAQLDVEYQRLMREELVASRLAGITTVLGVLSSQQVVTEQELAALMQGLNGLRLILGTALDVGEEHDLDDIAADDPHVGEHHLYVFLSWLLEWTVRAMQGT
;
A
#
# COMPACT_ATOMS: atom_id res chain seq x y z
N MET A 1 9.69 -41.03 -15.66
CA MET A 1 9.61 -39.70 -16.31
C MET A 1 8.85 -38.75 -15.39
N ALA A 2 9.56 -37.86 -14.70
CA ALA A 2 8.93 -36.87 -13.81
C ALA A 2 8.34 -35.73 -14.66
N ARG A 3 7.03 -35.51 -14.56
CA ARG A 3 6.35 -34.35 -15.17
C ARG A 3 6.99 -33.08 -14.60
N ARG A 4 7.78 -32.37 -15.43
CA ARG A 4 8.18 -30.98 -15.13
C ARG A 4 6.86 -30.20 -14.97
N ARG A 5 6.54 -29.76 -13.74
CA ARG A 5 5.46 -28.81 -13.52
C ARG A 5 5.81 -27.59 -14.35
N ARG A 6 5.02 -27.34 -15.40
CA ARG A 6 5.12 -26.12 -16.20
C ARG A 6 4.83 -24.97 -15.23
N TRP A 7 5.83 -24.12 -14.98
CA TRP A 7 5.63 -22.95 -14.14
C TRP A 7 4.66 -22.04 -14.90
N GLU A 8 3.43 -21.95 -14.42
CA GLU A 8 2.39 -21.11 -15.00
C GLU A 8 2.37 -19.85 -14.15
N PHE A 9 2.71 -18.71 -14.77
CA PHE A 9 2.65 -17.42 -14.11
C PHE A 9 1.23 -17.19 -13.60
N ARG A 10 1.09 -16.95 -12.29
CA ARG A 10 -0.17 -16.56 -11.69
C ARG A 10 -0.07 -15.09 -11.30
N PRO A 11 -0.97 -14.23 -11.80
CA PRO A 11 -0.95 -12.83 -11.40
C PRO A 11 -1.25 -12.75 -9.89
N PRO A 12 -0.58 -11.86 -9.14
CA PRO A 12 -0.79 -11.75 -7.70
C PRO A 12 -2.22 -11.29 -7.37
N ILE A 13 -2.87 -10.56 -8.27
CA ILE A 13 -4.28 -10.20 -8.18
C ILE A 13 -4.96 -10.65 -9.46
N GLU A 14 -5.98 -11.50 -9.34
CA GLU A 14 -6.67 -12.12 -10.46
C GLU A 14 -8.16 -11.79 -10.39
N ARG A 15 -8.77 -11.35 -11.50
CA ARG A 15 -10.22 -11.26 -11.61
C ARG A 15 -10.80 -12.65 -11.85
N VAL A 16 -11.78 -13.04 -11.06
CA VAL A 16 -12.44 -14.35 -11.14
C VAL A 16 -13.96 -14.19 -11.17
N GLN A 17 -14.69 -15.29 -11.41
CA GLN A 17 -16.14 -15.25 -11.31
C GLN A 17 -16.56 -14.85 -9.87
N GLY A 18 -17.33 -13.77 -9.76
CA GLY A 18 -17.86 -13.28 -8.49
C GLY A 18 -16.95 -12.33 -7.71
N GLY A 19 -15.77 -11.97 -8.23
CA GLY A 19 -14.89 -11.00 -7.57
C GLY A 19 -13.43 -11.14 -7.97
N PHE A 20 -12.53 -11.15 -6.99
CA PHE A 20 -11.09 -11.20 -7.20
C PHE A 20 -10.44 -12.25 -6.30
N ARG A 21 -9.31 -12.79 -6.76
CA ARG A 21 -8.47 -13.68 -5.98
C ARG A 21 -7.13 -12.99 -5.72
N ILE A 22 -6.68 -13.07 -4.48
CA ILE A 22 -5.38 -12.59 -4.02
C ILE A 22 -4.47 -13.81 -3.93
N ASN A 23 -3.47 -13.86 -4.80
CA ASN A 23 -2.57 -15.01 -4.97
C ASN A 23 -1.21 -14.92 -4.23
N PRO A 24 -0.80 -13.81 -3.57
CA PRO A 24 0.34 -13.86 -2.66
C PRO A 24 0.29 -15.03 -1.70
N ASP A 25 1.45 -15.62 -1.47
CA ASP A 25 1.60 -16.79 -0.60
C ASP A 25 1.57 -16.41 0.89
N ASP A 26 1.65 -17.41 1.78
CA ASP A 26 1.53 -17.18 3.22
C ASP A 26 2.64 -16.25 3.76
N PRO A 27 3.93 -16.42 3.40
CA PRO A 27 4.99 -15.45 3.73
C PRO A 27 4.69 -14.02 3.25
N GLU A 28 4.29 -13.83 2.00
CA GLU A 28 3.98 -12.51 1.46
C GLU A 28 2.79 -11.87 2.18
N ARG A 29 1.74 -12.65 2.47
CA ARG A 29 0.58 -12.19 3.25
C ARG A 29 0.95 -11.81 4.68
N GLU A 30 1.86 -12.55 5.31
CA GLU A 30 2.35 -12.25 6.65
C GLU A 30 3.14 -10.92 6.66
N VAL A 31 4.01 -10.70 5.68
CA VAL A 31 4.73 -9.44 5.51
C VAL A 31 3.75 -8.28 5.34
N LEU A 32 2.78 -8.39 4.41
CA LEU A 32 1.76 -7.37 4.20
C LEU A 32 0.95 -7.07 5.47
N SER A 33 0.58 -8.12 6.23
CA SER A 33 -0.19 -7.97 7.47
C SER A 33 0.61 -7.24 8.55
N ARG A 34 1.91 -7.54 8.69
CA ARG A 34 2.80 -6.85 9.63
C ARG A 34 2.96 -5.37 9.26
N LEU A 35 3.20 -5.07 7.99
CA LEU A 35 3.34 -3.69 7.51
C LEU A 35 2.06 -2.87 7.72
N LEU A 36 0.89 -3.47 7.47
CA LEU A 36 -0.40 -2.82 7.74
C LEU A 36 -0.63 -2.58 9.24
N ALA A 37 -0.16 -3.47 10.11
CA ALA A 37 -0.21 -3.28 11.56
C ALA A 37 0.75 -2.17 12.04
N GLU A 38 1.94 -2.07 11.43
CA GLU A 38 2.87 -0.96 11.68
C GLU A 38 2.28 0.37 11.21
N MET A 39 1.70 0.41 10.01
CA MET A 39 0.97 1.57 9.50
C MET A 39 -0.18 1.97 10.42
N ARG A 40 -0.94 1.01 10.96
CA ARG A 40 -1.98 1.26 11.97
C ARG A 40 -1.40 1.93 13.21
N THR A 41 -0.30 1.41 13.73
CA THR A 41 0.40 1.98 14.90
C THR A 41 0.86 3.40 14.62
N LEU A 42 1.44 3.65 13.44
CA LEU A 42 1.89 4.96 13.01
C LEU A 42 0.73 5.97 12.94
N LEU A 43 -0.42 5.57 12.39
CA LEU A 43 -1.62 6.41 12.29
C LEU A 43 -2.26 6.74 13.64
N MET A 44 -2.09 5.88 14.65
CA MET A 44 -2.56 6.13 16.03
C MET A 44 -1.56 6.93 16.87
N GLY A 45 -0.34 7.14 16.35
CA GLY A 45 0.70 7.90 17.01
C GLY A 45 0.60 9.42 16.79
N PRO A 46 1.69 10.16 17.05
CA PRO A 46 1.76 11.60 16.80
C PRO A 46 1.46 11.94 15.34
N SER A 47 0.61 12.94 15.14
CA SER A 47 0.12 13.35 13.81
C SER A 47 1.17 14.07 12.95
N ASP A 48 2.22 14.58 13.59
CA ASP A 48 3.35 15.30 13.00
C ASP A 48 4.51 14.37 12.58
N ASN A 49 4.30 13.05 12.62
CA ASN A 49 5.31 12.12 12.16
C ASN A 49 5.69 12.38 10.68
N PRO A 50 6.98 12.60 10.36
CA PRO A 50 7.41 12.95 9.01
C PRO A 50 7.05 11.90 7.96
N ALA A 51 6.99 10.62 8.33
CA ALA A 51 6.63 9.53 7.41
C ALA A 51 5.18 9.61 6.91
N LEU A 52 4.31 10.35 7.62
CA LEU A 52 2.91 10.54 7.24
C LEU A 52 2.69 11.75 6.32
N VAL A 53 3.71 12.57 6.03
CA VAL A 53 3.53 13.83 5.30
C VAL A 53 2.90 13.64 3.93
N ARG A 54 3.34 12.62 3.16
CA ARG A 54 2.78 12.31 1.83
C ARG A 54 1.39 11.66 1.91
N MET A 55 0.98 11.12 3.07
CA MET A 55 -0.35 10.52 3.26
C MET A 55 -1.46 11.56 3.50
N PHE A 56 -1.09 12.76 3.97
CA PHE A 56 -1.98 13.87 4.27
C PHE A 56 -1.48 15.13 3.55
N PRO A 57 -1.55 15.18 2.21
CA PRO A 57 -1.05 16.32 1.44
C PRO A 57 -1.84 17.60 1.75
N THR A 58 -1.19 18.75 1.57
CA THR A 58 -1.85 20.07 1.64
C THR A 58 -2.97 20.16 0.61
N ALA A 59 -4.15 20.61 1.00
CA ALA A 59 -5.26 20.93 0.12
C ALA A 59 -5.01 22.22 -0.68
N TYR A 60 -4.22 23.15 -0.15
CA TYR A 60 -3.88 24.41 -0.81
C TYR A 60 -2.37 24.58 -0.98
N HIS A 61 -1.90 24.67 -2.23
CA HIS A 61 -0.47 24.83 -2.55
C HIS A 61 0.03 26.28 -2.62
N GLN A 62 -0.88 27.26 -2.56
CA GLN A 62 -0.52 28.67 -2.62
C GLN A 62 -0.13 29.19 -1.23
N PRO A 63 1.01 29.91 -1.07
CA PRO A 63 1.43 30.42 0.23
C PRO A 63 0.39 31.30 0.92
N ALA A 64 -0.42 32.04 0.15
CA ALA A 64 -1.50 32.88 0.65
C ALA A 64 -2.61 32.09 1.39
N HIS A 65 -2.71 30.78 1.17
CA HIS A 65 -3.73 29.91 1.75
C HIS A 65 -3.20 28.99 2.85
N ALA A 66 -1.97 29.20 3.34
CA ALA A 66 -1.36 28.35 4.35
C ALA A 66 -2.22 28.23 5.63
N GLN A 67 -2.89 29.30 6.06
CA GLN A 67 -3.79 29.27 7.22
C GLN A 67 -5.07 28.46 6.95
N LEU A 68 -5.60 28.50 5.72
CA LEU A 68 -6.75 27.70 5.32
C LEU A 68 -6.40 26.21 5.26
N ASP A 69 -5.20 25.89 4.82
CA ASP A 69 -4.70 24.51 4.79
C ASP A 69 -4.57 23.92 6.21
N VAL A 70 -3.99 24.68 7.15
CA VAL A 70 -3.90 24.27 8.56
C VAL A 70 -5.27 23.96 9.14
N GLU A 71 -6.27 24.83 8.92
CA GLU A 71 -7.62 24.60 9.44
C GLU A 71 -8.30 23.41 8.75
N TYR A 72 -8.13 23.26 7.43
CA TYR A 72 -8.64 22.10 6.70
C TYR A 72 -8.05 20.79 7.24
N GLN A 73 -6.72 20.72 7.42
CA GLN A 73 -6.04 19.56 7.99
C GLN A 73 -6.53 19.26 9.40
N ARG A 74 -6.69 20.30 10.23
CA ARG A 74 -7.22 20.14 11.60
C ARG A 74 -8.62 19.52 11.60
N LEU A 75 -9.49 19.93 10.68
CA LEU A 75 -10.87 19.46 10.60
C LEU A 75 -10.98 18.03 10.03
N MET A 76 -10.22 17.71 8.98
CA MET A 76 -10.41 16.47 8.20
C MET A 76 -9.54 15.31 8.67
N ARG A 77 -8.44 15.58 9.38
CA ARG A 77 -7.45 14.55 9.72
C ARG A 77 -8.04 13.41 10.53
N GLU A 78 -8.90 13.68 11.51
CA GLU A 78 -9.49 12.64 12.34
C GLU A 78 -10.36 11.67 11.53
N GLU A 79 -11.22 12.21 10.65
CA GLU A 79 -12.08 11.42 9.77
C GLU A 79 -11.25 10.60 8.76
N LEU A 80 -10.22 11.20 8.18
CA LEU A 80 -9.30 10.51 7.26
C LEU A 80 -8.55 9.37 7.96
N VAL A 81 -8.07 9.58 9.18
CA VAL A 81 -7.42 8.53 9.98
C VAL A 81 -8.41 7.41 10.29
N ALA A 82 -9.63 7.75 10.74
CA ALA A 82 -10.67 6.77 11.03
C ALA A 82 -11.01 5.90 9.80
N SER A 83 -11.17 6.52 8.64
CA SER A 83 -11.42 5.82 7.37
C SER A 83 -10.27 4.86 7.02
N ARG A 84 -9.01 5.30 7.16
CA ARG A 84 -7.84 4.45 6.92
C ARG A 84 -7.75 3.28 7.89
N LEU A 85 -8.03 3.50 9.18
CA LEU A 85 -8.02 2.43 10.18
C LEU A 85 -9.10 1.36 9.90
N ALA A 86 -10.29 1.79 9.43
CA ALA A 86 -11.34 0.89 8.99
C ALA A 86 -10.88 0.09 7.76
N GLY A 87 -10.29 0.76 6.75
CA GLY A 87 -9.73 0.11 5.58
C GLY A 87 -8.66 -0.93 5.93
N ILE A 88 -7.70 -0.59 6.81
CA ILE A 88 -6.68 -1.54 7.29
C ILE A 88 -7.33 -2.76 7.93
N THR A 89 -8.38 -2.57 8.73
CA THR A 89 -9.10 -3.69 9.38
C THR A 89 -9.72 -4.62 8.34
N THR A 90 -10.34 -4.08 7.29
CA THR A 90 -10.85 -4.86 6.16
C THR A 90 -9.74 -5.64 5.46
N VAL A 91 -8.61 -4.99 5.17
CA VAL A 91 -7.49 -5.64 4.45
C VAL A 91 -6.87 -6.76 5.27
N LEU A 92 -6.71 -6.60 6.58
CA LEU A 92 -6.23 -7.67 7.46
C LEU A 92 -7.18 -8.88 7.43
N GLY A 93 -8.49 -8.65 7.41
CA GLY A 93 -9.48 -9.70 7.23
C GLY A 93 -9.31 -10.41 5.88
N VAL A 94 -9.17 -9.63 4.81
CA VAL A 94 -8.90 -10.14 3.45
C VAL A 94 -7.64 -11.00 3.40
N LEU A 95 -6.52 -10.55 3.96
CA LEU A 95 -5.24 -11.28 3.94
C LEU A 95 -5.28 -12.56 4.78
N SER A 96 -6.08 -12.58 5.86
CA SER A 96 -6.31 -13.79 6.66
C SER A 96 -7.22 -14.80 5.96
N SER A 97 -8.01 -14.36 4.98
CA SER A 97 -8.89 -15.20 4.18
C SER A 97 -8.25 -15.59 2.84
N GLN A 98 -8.50 -16.82 2.38
CA GLN A 98 -8.16 -17.25 1.02
C GLN A 98 -9.40 -17.31 0.11
N GLN A 99 -10.41 -16.50 0.44
CA GLN A 99 -11.68 -16.46 -0.26
C GLN A 99 -11.63 -15.48 -1.45
N VAL A 100 -12.64 -15.56 -2.32
CA VAL A 100 -12.87 -14.54 -3.35
C VAL A 100 -13.28 -13.24 -2.66
N VAL A 101 -12.60 -12.15 -3.00
CA VAL A 101 -12.85 -10.83 -2.44
C VAL A 101 -13.73 -9.99 -3.35
N THR A 102 -14.52 -9.13 -2.73
CA THR A 102 -15.38 -8.13 -3.39
C THR A 102 -14.56 -6.97 -3.95
N GLU A 103 -15.20 -6.16 -4.79
CA GLU A 103 -14.58 -4.94 -5.32
C GLU A 103 -14.26 -3.92 -4.22
N GLN A 104 -15.12 -3.81 -3.21
CA GLN A 104 -14.93 -2.94 -2.05
C GLN A 104 -13.71 -3.38 -1.21
N GLU A 105 -13.57 -4.68 -0.98
CA GLU A 105 -12.40 -5.24 -0.29
C GLU A 105 -11.11 -5.06 -1.09
N LEU A 106 -11.16 -5.22 -2.41
CA LEU A 106 -10.01 -4.97 -3.27
C LEU A 106 -9.64 -3.48 -3.31
N ALA A 107 -10.62 -2.57 -3.30
CA ALA A 107 -10.39 -1.14 -3.19
C ALA A 107 -9.73 -0.77 -1.85
N ALA A 108 -10.14 -1.41 -0.75
CA ALA A 108 -9.49 -1.25 0.55
C ALA A 108 -8.02 -1.74 0.50
N LEU A 109 -7.75 -2.88 -0.15
CA LEU A 109 -6.38 -3.38 -0.35
C LEU A 109 -5.54 -2.37 -1.15
N MET A 110 -6.07 -1.84 -2.25
CA MET A 110 -5.39 -0.82 -3.05
C MET A 110 -5.00 0.41 -2.21
N GLN A 111 -5.94 0.92 -1.41
CA GLN A 111 -5.69 2.08 -0.54
C GLN A 111 -4.65 1.78 0.54
N GLY A 112 -4.67 0.58 1.11
CA GLY A 112 -3.66 0.10 2.07
C GLY A 112 -2.28 0.01 1.46
N LEU A 113 -2.14 -0.66 0.31
CA LEU A 113 -0.89 -0.79 -0.43
C LEU A 113 -0.31 0.58 -0.83
N ASN A 114 -1.15 1.48 -1.34
CA ASN A 114 -0.72 2.84 -1.65
C ASN A 114 -0.27 3.60 -0.40
N GLY A 115 -0.97 3.44 0.73
CA GLY A 115 -0.56 4.02 2.00
C GLY A 115 0.83 3.55 2.46
N LEU A 116 1.10 2.25 2.40
CA LEU A 116 2.41 1.68 2.70
C LEU A 116 3.50 2.23 1.77
N ARG A 117 3.21 2.31 0.46
CA ARG A 117 4.14 2.87 -0.52
C ARG A 117 4.48 4.33 -0.23
N LEU A 118 3.49 5.14 0.17
CA LEU A 118 3.72 6.55 0.52
C LEU A 118 4.60 6.68 1.77
N ILE A 119 4.34 5.88 2.81
CA ILE A 119 5.15 5.88 4.04
C ILE A 119 6.60 5.48 3.71
N LEU A 120 6.76 4.34 3.04
CA LEU A 120 8.08 3.78 2.74
C LEU A 120 8.87 4.68 1.78
N GLY A 121 8.23 5.21 0.75
CA GLY A 121 8.86 6.16 -0.17
C GLY A 121 9.23 7.48 0.49
N THR A 122 8.53 7.90 1.55
CA THR A 122 8.93 9.07 2.35
C THR A 122 10.15 8.74 3.21
N ALA A 123 10.18 7.56 3.84
CA ALA A 123 11.30 7.13 4.68
C ALA A 123 12.60 6.94 3.88
N LEU A 124 12.50 6.47 2.64
CA LEU A 124 13.64 6.28 1.73
C LEU A 124 14.01 7.54 0.94
N ASP A 125 13.26 8.63 1.10
CA ASP A 125 13.33 9.82 0.24
C ASP A 125 13.24 9.50 -1.28
N VAL A 126 12.57 8.40 -1.62
CA VAL A 126 12.36 7.96 -2.99
C VAL A 126 11.38 8.92 -3.68
N GLY A 127 11.89 9.63 -4.68
CA GLY A 127 11.15 10.50 -5.59
C GLY A 127 10.98 9.87 -6.98
N GLU A 128 10.39 10.61 -7.93
CA GLU A 128 10.16 10.15 -9.31
C GLU A 128 11.46 9.86 -10.10
N GLU A 129 12.59 10.40 -9.64
CA GLU A 129 13.89 10.28 -10.31
C GLU A 129 14.74 9.09 -9.82
N HIS A 130 14.26 8.31 -8.86
CA HIS A 130 15.00 7.15 -8.36
C HIS A 130 14.92 5.98 -9.34
N ASP A 131 16.07 5.50 -9.79
CA ASP A 131 16.17 4.26 -10.57
C ASP A 131 16.09 3.06 -9.61
N LEU A 132 14.92 2.43 -9.55
CA LEU A 132 14.68 1.28 -8.69
C LEU A 132 15.29 -0.02 -9.24
N ASP A 133 15.80 -0.01 -10.47
CA ASP A 133 16.48 -1.14 -11.08
C ASP A 133 18.02 -1.11 -10.84
N ASP A 134 18.54 -0.02 -10.28
CA ASP A 134 19.98 0.20 -10.01
C ASP A 134 20.28 0.49 -8.52
N ILE A 135 19.73 -0.34 -7.63
CA ILE A 135 20.03 -0.26 -6.19
C ILE A 135 21.29 -1.09 -5.90
N ALA A 136 22.29 -0.45 -5.29
CA ALA A 136 23.52 -1.11 -4.90
C ALA A 136 23.26 -2.22 -3.87
N ALA A 137 23.89 -3.38 -4.05
CA ALA A 137 23.67 -4.54 -3.17
C ALA A 137 24.15 -4.32 -1.72
N ASP A 138 25.01 -3.33 -1.49
CA ASP A 138 25.52 -2.91 -0.18
C ASP A 138 24.78 -1.69 0.41
N ASP A 139 23.70 -1.23 -0.24
CA ASP A 139 22.86 -0.17 0.30
C ASP A 139 22.26 -0.58 1.67
N PRO A 140 22.42 0.25 2.73
CA PRO A 140 21.87 -0.05 4.06
C PRO A 140 20.35 -0.29 4.08
N HIS A 141 19.62 0.25 3.10
CA HIS A 141 18.17 0.20 2.94
C HIS A 141 17.70 -0.68 1.77
N VAL A 142 18.58 -1.56 1.24
CA VAL A 142 18.24 -2.45 0.12
C VAL A 142 16.96 -3.27 0.35
N GLY A 143 16.70 -3.67 1.60
CA GLY A 143 15.48 -4.41 1.97
C GLY A 143 14.22 -3.58 1.83
N GLU A 144 14.26 -2.33 2.30
CA GLU A 144 13.19 -1.35 2.19
C GLU A 144 12.93 -0.98 0.73
N HIS A 145 13.98 -0.83 -0.09
CA HIS A 145 13.81 -0.61 -1.52
C HIS A 145 13.13 -1.80 -2.22
N HIS A 146 13.55 -3.03 -1.95
CA HIS A 146 12.87 -4.22 -2.49
C HIS A 146 11.41 -4.30 -2.06
N LEU A 147 11.11 -3.93 -0.80
CA LEU A 147 9.75 -3.89 -0.33
C LEU A 147 8.93 -2.80 -1.05
N TYR A 148 9.52 -1.63 -1.30
CA TYR A 148 8.89 -0.56 -2.06
C TYR A 148 8.53 -1.00 -3.49
N VAL A 149 9.46 -1.70 -4.16
CA VAL A 149 9.23 -2.27 -5.51
C VAL A 149 8.13 -3.32 -5.47
N PHE A 150 8.16 -4.24 -4.50
CA PHE A 150 7.13 -5.27 -4.32
C PHE A 150 5.73 -4.65 -4.12
N LEU A 151 5.61 -3.67 -3.24
CA LEU A 151 4.34 -2.97 -3.00
C LEU A 151 3.84 -2.23 -4.24
N SER A 152 4.75 -1.62 -5.00
CA SER A 152 4.43 -0.91 -6.25
C SER A 152 3.91 -1.88 -7.32
N TRP A 153 4.58 -3.02 -7.48
CA TRP A 153 4.15 -4.09 -8.37
C TRP A 153 2.78 -4.66 -7.98
N LEU A 154 2.56 -4.93 -6.69
CA LEU A 154 1.29 -5.45 -6.22
C LEU A 154 0.13 -4.45 -6.40
N LEU A 155 0.40 -3.16 -6.17
CA LEU A 155 -0.54 -2.07 -6.42
C LEU A 155 -0.90 -1.96 -7.91
N GLU A 156 0.09 -2.09 -8.79
CA GLU A 156 -0.13 -2.10 -10.24
C GLU A 156 -1.01 -3.28 -10.68
N TRP A 157 -0.81 -4.47 -10.11
CA TRP A 157 -1.71 -5.61 -10.39
C TRP A 157 -3.12 -5.40 -9.85
N THR A 158 -3.25 -4.76 -8.69
CA THR A 158 -4.56 -4.40 -8.10
C THR A 158 -5.31 -3.44 -9.03
N VAL A 159 -4.64 -2.33 -9.38
CA VAL A 159 -4.69 -1.62 -10.67
C VAL A 159 -5.47 -2.29 -11.82
N ARG A 160 -4.71 -3.09 -12.56
CA ARG A 160 -5.09 -3.82 -13.77
C ARG A 160 -6.30 -4.71 -13.54
N ALA A 161 -6.30 -5.47 -12.44
CA ALA A 161 -7.41 -6.35 -12.10
C ALA A 161 -8.73 -5.57 -12.00
N MET A 162 -8.74 -4.40 -11.36
CA MET A 162 -9.93 -3.54 -11.25
C MET A 162 -10.36 -2.92 -12.58
N GLN A 163 -9.41 -2.58 -13.45
CA GLN A 163 -9.71 -2.07 -14.80
C GLN A 163 -10.24 -3.16 -15.75
N GLY A 164 -10.01 -4.44 -15.44
CA GLY A 164 -10.43 -5.56 -16.28
C GLY A 164 -9.58 -5.75 -17.53
N THR A 165 -8.34 -5.26 -17.49
CA THR A 165 -7.30 -5.40 -18.52
C THR A 165 -6.28 -6.46 -18.13
#